data_AF-A0A0F9KZL0-F1
#
_entry.id   AF-A0A0F9KZL0-F1
#
_cell.length_a   1.000
_cell.length_b   1.000
_cell.length_c   1.000
_cell.angle_alpha   90.00
_cell.angle_beta   90.00
_cell.angle_gamma   90.00
#
_symmetry.space_group_name_H-M   'P 1'
#
loop_
_entity.id
_entity.type
_entity.pdbx_description
1 polymer ?
#
loop_
_entity_poly.entity_id
_entity_poly.type
_entity_poly.pdbx_seq_one_letter_code
_entity_poly.pdbx_strand_id
1 'polypeptide(L)'
;MASTYGYITVVNLEAYTGIDYEATFATYTDAYVEAQISIAERVVRGMCVDPPATATDPIFAATMILSERFMRNVMVIDGYAEETPLSIKAFFDHLIDVVLAKQRGFVDSIPFGRG
;
A
#
# COMPACT_ATOMS: atom_id res chain seq x y z
N MET A 1 -9.83 -14.07 -7.04
CA MET A 1 -10.36 -12.93 -7.82
C MET A 1 -9.29 -11.85 -7.85
N ALA A 2 -8.52 -11.75 -8.94
CA ALA A 2 -7.36 -10.87 -9.00
C ALA A 2 -7.67 -9.42 -8.56
N SER A 3 -6.66 -8.77 -7.94
CA SER A 3 -6.71 -7.37 -7.51
C SER A 3 -7.12 -6.44 -8.66
N THR A 4 -7.82 -5.35 -8.32
CA THR A 4 -8.52 -4.49 -9.29
C THR A 4 -7.61 -3.91 -10.37
N TYR A 5 -6.40 -3.47 -9.99
CA TYR A 5 -5.42 -2.87 -10.91
C TYR A 5 -4.15 -3.71 -11.06
N GLY A 6 -3.97 -4.76 -10.25
CA GLY A 6 -2.81 -5.65 -10.34
C GLY A 6 -1.51 -4.97 -9.94
N TYR A 7 -1.54 -3.98 -9.05
CA TYR A 7 -0.34 -3.30 -8.59
C TYR A 7 0.50 -4.21 -7.69
N ILE A 8 -0.16 -5.05 -6.88
CA ILE A 8 0.46 -6.11 -6.10
C ILE A 8 -0.45 -7.36 -6.12
N THR A 9 0.10 -8.51 -5.75
CA THR A 9 -0.63 -9.77 -5.54
C THR A 9 -0.67 -10.14 -4.04
N VAL A 10 -1.51 -11.13 -3.68
CA VAL A 10 -1.53 -11.72 -2.32
C VAL A 10 -0.14 -12.20 -1.94
N VAL A 11 0.52 -12.97 -2.82
CA VAL A 11 1.88 -13.48 -2.60
C VAL A 11 2.88 -12.35 -2.31
N ASN A 12 2.75 -11.21 -2.99
CA ASN A 12 3.63 -10.07 -2.69
C ASN A 12 3.41 -9.54 -1.27
N LEU A 13 2.15 -9.47 -0.81
CA LEU A 13 1.80 -9.01 0.51
C LEU A 13 2.24 -9.99 1.60
N GLU A 14 2.03 -11.29 1.40
CA GLU A 14 2.45 -12.33 2.33
C GLU A 14 3.97 -12.40 2.47
N ALA A 15 4.70 -12.23 1.36
CA ALA A 15 6.15 -12.12 1.39
C ALA A 15 6.62 -10.86 2.15
N TYR A 16 5.86 -9.78 2.11
CA TYR A 16 6.17 -8.53 2.81
C TYR A 16 5.89 -8.63 4.32
N THR A 17 4.77 -9.24 4.71
CA THR A 17 4.36 -9.35 6.12
C THR A 17 4.95 -10.56 6.83
N GLY A 18 5.38 -11.57 6.07
CA GLY A 18 5.79 -12.87 6.60
C GLY A 18 4.62 -13.72 7.10
N ILE A 19 3.38 -13.39 6.74
CA ILE A 19 2.17 -14.08 7.16
C ILE A 19 1.54 -14.71 5.92
N ASP A 20 1.38 -16.04 5.94
CA ASP A 20 0.45 -16.74 5.06
C ASP A 20 -0.94 -16.62 5.66
N TYR A 21 -1.80 -15.77 5.09
CA TYR A 21 -3.02 -15.35 5.74
C TYR A 21 -4.05 -16.47 5.82
N GLU A 22 -4.19 -17.24 4.74
CA GLU A 22 -5.16 -18.33 4.67
C GLU A 22 -4.72 -19.50 5.56
N ALA A 23 -3.42 -19.83 5.56
CA ALA A 23 -2.89 -20.91 6.41
C ALA A 23 -2.88 -20.53 7.89
N THR A 24 -2.63 -19.25 8.23
CA THR A 24 -2.59 -18.79 9.62
C THR A 24 -3.99 -18.53 10.17
N PHE A 25 -4.89 -17.99 9.35
CA PHE A 25 -6.24 -17.59 9.72
C PHE A 25 -7.25 -18.03 8.65
N ALA A 26 -7.97 -19.12 8.91
CA ALA A 26 -8.90 -19.71 7.93
C ALA A 26 -10.01 -18.75 7.42
N THR A 27 -10.25 -17.63 8.13
CA THR A 27 -11.19 -16.58 7.72
C THR A 27 -10.63 -15.62 6.68
N TYR A 28 -9.31 -15.51 6.56
CA TYR A 28 -8.63 -14.64 5.60
C TYR A 28 -8.25 -15.40 4.33
N THR A 29 -9.28 -15.92 3.66
CA THR A 29 -9.14 -16.52 2.32
C THR A 29 -8.42 -15.56 1.37
N ASP A 30 -7.77 -16.09 0.33
CA ASP A 30 -7.14 -15.28 -0.72
C ASP A 30 -8.08 -14.19 -1.26
N ALA A 31 -9.36 -14.51 -1.47
CA ALA A 31 -10.35 -13.56 -1.96
C ALA A 31 -10.59 -12.38 -1.01
N TYR A 32 -10.49 -12.61 0.30
CA TYR A 32 -10.59 -11.56 1.31
C TYR A 32 -9.35 -10.65 1.27
N VAL A 33 -8.16 -11.25 1.19
CA VAL A 33 -6.90 -10.51 1.11
C VAL A 33 -6.83 -9.70 -0.20
N GLU A 34 -7.24 -10.28 -1.33
CA GLU A 34 -7.38 -9.60 -2.62
C GLU A 34 -8.36 -8.41 -2.58
N ALA A 35 -9.42 -8.50 -1.77
CA ALA A 35 -10.35 -7.40 -1.57
C ALA A 35 -9.68 -6.22 -0.83
N GLN A 36 -8.88 -6.50 0.20
CA GLN A 36 -8.12 -5.46 0.91
C GLN A 36 -7.07 -4.81 0.00
N ILE A 37 -6.38 -5.62 -0.79
CA ILE A 37 -5.45 -5.13 -1.82
C ILE A 37 -6.20 -4.21 -2.80
N SER A 38 -7.35 -4.63 -3.31
CA SER A 38 -8.15 -3.82 -4.23
C SER A 38 -8.57 -2.46 -3.66
N ILE A 39 -8.89 -2.40 -2.35
CA ILE A 39 -9.18 -1.13 -1.68
C ILE A 39 -7.93 -0.27 -1.64
N ALA A 40 -6.78 -0.84 -1.28
CA ALA A 40 -5.51 -0.12 -1.25
C ALA A 40 -5.14 0.46 -2.62
N GLU A 41 -5.27 -0.33 -3.67
CA GLU A 41 -4.97 0.13 -5.03
C GLU A 41 -5.89 1.30 -5.45
N ARG A 42 -7.17 1.28 -5.07
CA ARG A 42 -8.10 2.40 -5.35
C ARG A 42 -7.70 3.67 -4.62
N VAL A 43 -7.29 3.56 -3.36
CA VAL A 43 -6.84 4.72 -2.57
C VAL A 43 -5.59 5.32 -3.19
N VAL A 44 -4.56 4.50 -3.45
CA VAL A 44 -3.31 4.95 -4.09
C VAL A 44 -3.59 5.56 -5.45
N ARG A 45 -4.41 4.91 -6.27
CA ARG A 45 -4.79 5.41 -7.59
C ARG A 45 -5.53 6.74 -7.52
N GLY A 46 -6.45 6.91 -6.56
CA GLY A 46 -7.20 8.14 -6.35
C GLY A 46 -6.34 9.32 -5.88
N MET A 47 -5.16 9.05 -5.32
CA MET A 47 -4.17 10.07 -4.93
C MET A 47 -3.25 10.49 -6.08
N CYS A 48 -3.25 9.76 -7.19
CA CYS A 48 -2.43 10.07 -8.36
C CYS A 48 -3.15 11.11 -9.24
N VAL A 49 -2.43 12.13 -9.69
CA VAL A 49 -2.96 13.08 -10.69
C VAL A 49 -3.18 12.38 -12.03
N ASP A 50 -2.20 11.57 -12.46
CA ASP A 50 -2.28 10.72 -13.65
C ASP A 50 -1.90 9.28 -13.26
N PRO A 51 -2.86 8.43 -12.86
CA PRO A 51 -2.56 7.09 -12.40
C PRO A 51 -2.07 6.21 -13.56
N PRO A 52 -0.87 5.61 -13.47
CA PRO A 52 -0.37 4.73 -14.49
C PRO A 52 -1.20 3.44 -14.57
N ALA A 53 -1.24 2.84 -15.76
CA ALA A 53 -1.94 1.57 -15.99
C ALA A 53 -1.26 0.38 -15.30
N THR A 54 0.03 0.53 -14.94
CA THR A 54 0.85 -0.49 -14.28
C THR A 54 1.52 0.10 -13.06
N ALA A 55 1.87 -0.75 -12.09
CA ALA A 55 2.60 -0.29 -10.91
C ALA A 55 3.99 0.24 -11.30
N THR A 56 4.27 1.47 -10.88
CA THR A 56 5.63 2.00 -10.74
C THR A 56 6.13 1.70 -9.32
N ASP A 57 7.44 1.73 -9.07
CA ASP A 57 8.00 1.44 -7.74
C ASP A 57 7.32 2.22 -6.60
N PRO A 58 7.00 3.53 -6.73
CA PRO A 58 6.30 4.27 -5.69
C PRO A 58 4.87 3.77 -5.45
N ILE A 59 4.16 3.37 -6.52
CA ILE A 59 2.79 2.86 -6.45
C ILE A 59 2.76 1.45 -5.88
N PHE A 60 3.71 0.61 -6.29
CA PHE A 60 3.91 -0.72 -5.72
C PHE A 60 4.14 -0.62 -4.21
N ALA A 61 5.11 0.20 -3.78
CA ALA A 61 5.44 0.38 -2.38
C ALA A 61 4.26 0.95 -1.58
N ALA A 62 3.59 1.99 -2.11
CA ALA A 62 2.44 2.59 -1.45
C ALA A 62 1.28 1.58 -1.29
N THR A 63 0.98 0.83 -2.34
CA THR A 63 -0.08 -0.18 -2.32
C THR A 63 0.25 -1.31 -1.35
N MET A 64 1.50 -1.77 -1.31
CA MET A 64 1.99 -2.80 -0.39
C MET A 64 1.75 -2.40 1.07
N ILE A 65 2.27 -1.21 1.41
CA ILE A 65 2.23 -0.67 2.75
C ILE A 65 0.77 -0.43 3.19
N LEU A 66 -0.07 0.07 2.30
CA LEU A 66 -1.49 0.31 2.60
C LEU A 66 -2.27 -1.00 2.80
N SER A 67 -1.97 -2.02 2.00
CA SER A 67 -2.60 -3.34 2.10
C SER A 67 -2.24 -4.03 3.41
N GLU A 68 -0.97 -3.97 3.85
CA GLU A 68 -0.55 -4.46 5.16
C GLU A 68 -1.34 -3.79 6.28
N ARG A 69 -1.52 -2.47 6.22
CA ARG A 69 -2.28 -1.76 7.25
C ARG A 69 -3.75 -2.12 7.28
N PHE A 70 -4.40 -2.30 6.14
CA PHE A 70 -5.78 -2.76 6.11
C PHE A 70 -5.92 -4.16 6.70
N MET A 71 -5.06 -5.09 6.31
CA MET A 71 -5.02 -6.42 6.90
C MET A 71 -4.79 -6.36 8.42
N ARG A 72 -3.82 -5.56 8.85
CA ARG A 72 -3.50 -5.42 10.28
C ARG A 72 -4.64 -4.80 11.08
N ASN A 73 -5.38 -3.85 10.51
CA ASN A 73 -6.56 -3.27 11.17
C ASN A 73 -7.67 -4.32 11.33
N VAL A 74 -7.93 -5.13 10.30
CA VAL A 74 -8.88 -6.25 10.39
C VAL A 74 -8.41 -7.23 11.47
N MET A 75 -7.13 -7.58 11.49
CA MET A 75 -6.55 -8.46 12.52
C MET A 75 -6.71 -7.91 13.94
N VAL A 76 -6.58 -6.61 14.14
CA VAL A 76 -6.82 -5.98 15.44
C VAL A 76 -8.30 -6.09 15.83
N ILE A 77 -9.21 -5.77 14.91
CA ILE A 77 -10.67 -5.84 15.14
C ILE A 77 -11.09 -7.28 15.49
N ASP A 78 -10.50 -8.26 14.81
CA ASP A 78 -10.79 -9.69 15.01
C ASP A 78 -10.01 -10.31 16.19
N GLY A 79 -9.17 -9.52 16.88
CA GLY A 79 -8.42 -9.95 18.07
C GLY A 79 -7.17 -10.79 17.79
N TYR A 80 -6.70 -10.84 16.54
CA TYR A 80 -5.48 -11.54 16.11
C TYR A 80 -4.20 -10.70 16.22
N ALA A 81 -4.30 -9.39 16.44
CA ALA A 81 -3.15 -8.50 16.60
C ALA A 81 -3.40 -7.44 17.69
N GLU A 82 -2.32 -6.98 18.33
CA GLU A 82 -2.39 -5.88 19.30
C GLU A 82 -2.50 -4.52 18.60
N GLU A 83 -3.31 -3.62 19.18
CA GLU A 83 -3.38 -2.22 18.76
C GLU A 83 -1.99 -1.57 18.83
N THR A 84 -1.46 -1.15 17.68
CA THR A 84 -0.27 -0.27 17.72
C THR A 84 -0.68 1.15 18.12
N PRO A 85 0.00 1.77 19.11
CA PRO A 85 -0.42 3.06 19.66
C PRO A 85 -0.23 4.29 18.75
N LEU A 86 0.36 4.13 17.57
CA LEU A 86 0.78 5.27 16.73
C LEU A 86 0.00 5.35 15.42
N SER A 87 -1.08 6.14 15.53
CA SER A 87 -1.65 7.03 14.51
C SER A 87 -1.60 6.55 13.06
N ILE A 88 -2.58 5.74 12.70
CA ILE A 88 -3.05 5.52 11.33
C ILE A 88 -2.92 6.83 10.53
N LYS A 89 -3.44 7.95 11.06
CA LYS A 89 -3.37 9.26 10.41
C LYS A 89 -1.95 9.73 10.02
N ALA A 90 -1.00 9.77 10.95
CA ALA A 90 0.35 10.31 10.66
C ALA A 90 1.12 9.44 9.65
N PHE A 91 0.83 8.15 9.64
CA PHE A 91 1.37 7.23 8.65
C PHE A 91 0.76 7.44 7.27
N PHE A 92 -0.57 7.56 7.18
CA PHE A 92 -1.27 7.91 5.94
C PHE A 92 -0.77 9.27 5.40
N ASP A 93 -0.62 10.28 6.27
CA ASP A 93 -0.05 11.59 5.91
C ASP A 93 1.36 11.43 5.33
N HIS A 94 2.24 10.64 5.98
CA HIS A 94 3.60 10.40 5.48
C HIS A 94 3.64 9.62 4.15
N LEU A 95 2.75 8.64 3.98
CA LEU A 95 2.67 7.83 2.77
C LEU A 95 2.13 8.64 1.59
N ILE A 96 1.14 9.51 1.84
CA ILE A 96 0.66 10.53 0.91
C ILE A 96 1.82 11.46 0.51
N ASP A 97 2.60 11.96 1.48
CA ASP A 97 3.73 12.85 1.22
C ASP A 97 4.80 12.18 0.36
N VAL A 98 5.13 10.91 0.60
CA VAL A 98 6.12 10.16 -0.20
C VAL A 98 5.62 9.90 -1.62
N VAL A 99 4.34 9.53 -1.79
CA VAL A 99 3.73 9.30 -3.12
C VAL A 99 3.68 10.60 -3.92
N LEU A 100 3.22 11.70 -3.31
CA LEU A 100 3.15 13.01 -3.94
C LEU A 100 4.55 13.59 -4.24
N ALA A 101 5.52 13.43 -3.33
CA ALA A 101 6.89 13.89 -3.54
C ALA A 101 7.59 13.16 -4.70
N LYS A 102 7.34 11.85 -4.87
CA LYS A 102 7.91 11.08 -5.98
C LYS A 102 7.18 11.32 -7.30
N GLN A 103 5.89 11.63 -7.31
CA GLN A 103 5.15 12.00 -8.53
C GLN A 103 5.51 13.40 -9.05
N ARG A 104 5.91 14.32 -8.17
CA ARG A 104 6.36 15.65 -8.61
C ARG A 104 7.68 15.61 -9.36
N GLY A 105 8.54 14.59 -9.20
CA GLY A 105 9.95 14.70 -9.58
C GLY A 105 10.66 15.67 -8.62
N PHE A 106 11.95 15.54 -8.29
CA PHE A 106 13.03 15.94 -9.20
C PHE A 106 12.78 17.22 -10.04
N VAL A 107 11.88 18.12 -9.62
CA VAL A 107 11.83 19.49 -10.16
C VAL A 107 12.84 20.34 -9.38
N ASP A 108 13.92 20.67 -10.08
CA ASP A 108 14.95 21.65 -9.74
C ASP A 108 15.85 21.38 -8.53
N SER A 109 16.87 20.56 -8.78
CA SER A 109 18.23 20.90 -8.30
C SER A 109 19.27 20.51 -9.35
N ILE A 110 19.15 21.05 -10.57
CA ILE A 110 20.33 21.25 -11.41
C ILE A 110 20.95 22.57 -10.94
N PRO A 111 22.19 22.58 -10.40
CA PRO A 111 22.84 23.82 -10.04
C PRO A 111 23.08 24.61 -11.32
N PHE A 112 22.60 25.86 -11.40
CA PHE A 112 23.02 26.76 -12.47
C PHE A 112 24.55 26.94 -12.38
N GLY A 113 25.26 26.14 -13.17
CA GLY A 113 26.65 26.34 -13.50
C GLY A 113 26.78 27.61 -14.33
N ARG A 114 27.63 28.51 -13.83
CA ARG A 114 28.41 29.54 -14.53
C ARG A 114 28.10 29.76 -16.02
N GLY A 115 27.70 30.99 -16.34
CA GLY A 115 27.78 31.64 -17.64
C GLY A 115 27.71 33.14 -17.46
#